data_AF-A0A158DBA2-F1
#
_entry.id   AF-A0A158DBA2-F1
#
_cell.length_a   1.000
_cell.length_b   1.000
_cell.length_c   1.000
_cell.angle_alpha   90.00
_cell.angle_beta   90.00
_cell.angle_gamma   90.00
#
_symmetry.space_group_name_H-M   'P 1'
#
loop_
_entity.id
_entity.type
_entity.pdbx_description
1 polymer ?
#
loop_
_entity_poly.entity_id
_entity_poly.type
_entity_poly.pdbx_seq_one_letter_code
_entity_poly.pdbx_strand_id
1 'polypeptide(L)'
;MRNDWINVPADYSDVMRRAMESLFKTFENLSEGTFIVDADARVVWINKRYAARFGFDDPLDAIGLDCETVIPNSLMREVVATGKPILLDVLETDREPLVVTRLPLRDDSGATVGAIGFALFDEMKALTPLFAHYSRVQQELIATRQSLAQARRAKYTFSSFVGTSPVSLEVKRQARRAALVDSPVLLLGETGTGKELLAHSIHGASTRAGKPLVTVNVAAIPDTLLEVEFFGAAAGAYTGAERKGRVGKFELADGGTLFLDEIGDMPLPLQGKLLRVLQDKEFEPLGSNRIVRADVRIIAATSADLPALVAAGRFRADLFYRLNVLTIHAPPLRDRLGDIEALAYAILEDLSADTRPGHVGHFVLHKDGLQLLEAYSWPGNVRELRNTLERALMLSETEHIDARALSAFIDAGRVAIAAQAEPPAQDDDDPPNISYADAMADFERRFLSDALRASGGRVADAAEKIGIGRATLYKKIAALGIAV
;
A
#
# COMPACT_ATOMS: atom_id res chain seq x y z
N MET A 1 -30.14 27.77 -62.43
CA MET A 1 -29.70 29.05 -63.03
C MET A 1 -28.93 28.74 -64.30
N ARG A 2 -29.09 29.57 -65.33
CA ARG A 2 -28.49 29.39 -66.68
C ARG A 2 -26.97 29.25 -66.57
N ASN A 3 -26.42 28.39 -67.42
CA ASN A 3 -25.00 28.13 -67.51
C ASN A 3 -24.32 29.33 -68.20
N ASP A 4 -23.96 30.35 -67.42
CA ASP A 4 -23.35 31.62 -67.89
C ASP A 4 -21.94 31.47 -68.50
N TRP A 5 -21.46 30.22 -68.64
CA TRP A 5 -20.14 29.89 -69.19
C TRP A 5 -20.13 29.69 -70.72
N ILE A 6 -21.30 29.70 -71.37
CA ILE A 6 -21.42 29.30 -72.79
C ILE A 6 -21.04 30.43 -73.77
N ASN A 7 -20.89 31.68 -73.31
CA ASN A 7 -20.50 32.82 -74.16
C ASN A 7 -19.48 33.73 -73.46
N VAL A 8 -18.24 33.26 -73.23
CA VAL A 8 -17.17 34.15 -72.75
C VAL A 8 -15.95 34.08 -73.68
N PRO A 9 -15.62 35.14 -74.43
CA PRO A 9 -14.26 35.36 -74.88
C PRO A 9 -13.46 35.82 -73.65
N ALA A 10 -12.60 34.98 -73.09
CA ALA A 10 -12.03 35.23 -71.77
C ALA A 10 -10.50 35.26 -71.80
N ASP A 11 -9.93 36.45 -71.66
CA ASP A 11 -8.61 36.64 -71.04
C ASP A 11 -8.56 35.84 -69.72
N TYR A 12 -7.40 35.24 -69.42
CA TYR A 12 -7.14 34.48 -68.19
C TYR A 12 -7.65 35.22 -66.94
N SER A 13 -7.50 36.54 -66.93
CA SER A 13 -7.96 37.43 -65.87
C SER A 13 -9.48 37.41 -65.66
N ASP A 14 -10.29 37.30 -66.73
CA ASP A 14 -11.75 37.28 -66.62
C ASP A 14 -12.28 35.93 -66.12
N VAL A 15 -11.62 34.82 -66.50
CA VAL A 15 -11.93 33.48 -65.97
C VAL A 15 -11.61 33.41 -64.48
N MET A 16 -10.44 33.90 -64.07
CA MET A 16 -10.02 33.91 -62.66
C MET A 16 -10.99 34.73 -61.81
N ARG A 17 -11.38 35.93 -62.26
CA ARG A 17 -12.34 36.79 -61.55
C ARG A 17 -13.70 36.12 -61.37
N ARG A 18 -14.27 35.54 -62.43
CA ARG A 18 -15.56 34.82 -62.35
C ARG A 18 -15.47 33.58 -61.46
N ALA A 19 -14.35 32.86 -61.51
CA ALA A 19 -14.10 31.72 -60.63
C ALA A 19 -14.00 32.15 -59.16
N MET A 20 -13.30 33.25 -58.85
CA MET A 20 -13.23 33.81 -57.50
C MET A 20 -14.60 34.27 -56.98
N GLU A 21 -15.38 34.98 -57.80
CA GLU A 21 -16.75 35.39 -57.45
C GLU A 21 -17.65 34.17 -57.19
N SER A 22 -17.54 33.12 -58.01
CA SER A 22 -18.28 31.88 -57.83
C SER A 22 -17.84 31.14 -56.56
N LEU A 23 -16.53 30.99 -56.34
CA LEU A 23 -15.97 30.35 -55.15
C LEU A 23 -16.42 31.08 -53.89
N PHE A 24 -16.36 32.41 -53.87
CA PHE A 24 -16.76 33.20 -52.72
C PHE A 24 -18.25 32.99 -52.39
N LYS A 25 -19.14 33.02 -53.39
CA LYS A 25 -20.57 32.72 -53.21
C LYS A 25 -20.82 31.28 -52.76
N THR A 26 -20.04 30.32 -53.25
CA THR A 26 -20.13 28.92 -52.80
C THR A 26 -19.69 28.79 -51.35
N PHE A 27 -18.59 29.42 -50.95
CA PHE A 27 -18.13 29.45 -49.56
C PHE A 27 -19.12 30.16 -48.63
N GLU A 28 -19.74 31.25 -49.06
CA GLU A 28 -20.80 31.94 -48.30
C GLU A 28 -22.01 31.04 -48.04
N ASN A 29 -22.37 30.16 -48.98
CA ASN A 29 -23.46 29.21 -48.82
C ASN A 29 -23.07 27.97 -47.98
N LEU A 30 -21.80 27.58 -47.98
CA LEU A 30 -21.29 26.39 -47.28
C LEU A 30 -20.78 26.67 -45.85
N SER A 31 -20.49 27.92 -45.51
CA SER A 31 -20.00 28.32 -44.18
C SER A 31 -21.12 28.84 -43.27
N GLU A 32 -20.95 28.63 -41.96
CA GLU A 32 -21.76 29.29 -40.92
C GLU A 32 -21.39 30.78 -40.82
N GLY A 33 -20.14 31.13 -41.16
CA GLY A 33 -19.67 32.49 -41.15
C GLY A 33 -18.40 32.71 -41.96
N THR A 34 -18.31 33.87 -42.61
CA THR A 34 -17.11 34.33 -43.29
C THR A 34 -16.82 35.76 -42.84
N PHE A 35 -15.54 36.06 -42.62
CA PHE A 35 -15.08 37.28 -41.97
C PHE A 35 -13.76 37.74 -42.58
N ILE A 36 -13.62 39.01 -42.92
CA ILE A 36 -12.42 39.57 -43.56
C ILE A 36 -11.97 40.81 -42.79
N VAL A 37 -10.66 40.90 -42.57
CA VAL A 37 -10.01 42.04 -41.94
C VAL A 37 -8.92 42.63 -42.84
N ASP A 38 -8.63 43.91 -42.67
CA ASP A 38 -7.49 44.59 -43.29
C ASP A 38 -6.15 44.35 -42.55
N ALA A 39 -5.10 45.03 -43.00
CA ALA A 39 -3.76 44.96 -42.42
C ALA A 39 -3.65 45.46 -40.97
N ASP A 40 -4.62 46.26 -40.51
CA ASP A 40 -4.72 46.74 -39.13
C ASP A 40 -5.69 45.89 -38.28
N ALA A 41 -6.12 44.74 -38.81
CA ALA A 41 -7.09 43.84 -38.20
C ALA A 41 -8.47 44.50 -37.95
N ARG A 42 -8.86 45.46 -38.79
CA ARG A 42 -10.22 46.02 -38.79
C ARG A 42 -11.10 45.27 -39.77
N VAL A 43 -12.37 45.08 -39.40
CA VAL A 43 -13.33 44.36 -40.22
C VAL A 43 -13.61 45.12 -41.51
N VAL A 44 -13.36 44.50 -42.66
CA VAL A 44 -13.72 45.07 -43.97
C VAL A 44 -14.95 44.40 -44.57
N TRP A 45 -15.24 43.18 -44.14
CA TRP A 45 -16.41 42.44 -44.59
C TRP A 45 -16.77 41.32 -43.60
N ILE A 46 -18.07 41.09 -43.41
CA ILE A 46 -18.60 39.97 -42.65
C ILE A 46 -19.92 39.53 -43.29
N ASN A 47 -20.15 38.22 -43.40
CA ASN A 47 -21.42 37.73 -43.94
C ASN A 47 -22.56 37.94 -42.93
N LYS A 48 -23.80 38.00 -43.43
CA LYS A 48 -24.98 38.31 -42.60
C LYS A 48 -25.19 37.32 -41.45
N ARG A 49 -24.92 36.04 -41.68
CA ARG A 49 -25.15 34.98 -40.69
C ARG A 49 -24.18 35.09 -39.51
N TYR A 50 -22.92 35.46 -39.77
CA TYR A 50 -21.90 35.59 -38.73
C TYR A 50 -22.06 36.89 -37.95
N ALA A 51 -22.41 38.00 -38.61
CA ALA A 51 -22.75 39.26 -37.95
C ALA A 51 -23.90 39.08 -36.93
N ALA A 52 -24.99 38.42 -37.33
CA ALA A 52 -26.11 38.11 -36.45
C ALA A 52 -25.74 37.18 -35.28
N ARG A 53 -24.74 36.30 -35.45
CA ARG A 53 -24.26 35.42 -34.38
C ARG A 53 -23.60 36.23 -33.25
N PHE A 54 -22.88 37.29 -33.60
CA PHE A 54 -22.18 38.16 -32.66
C PHE A 54 -22.96 39.42 -32.29
N GLY A 55 -24.28 39.42 -32.51
CA GLY A 55 -25.18 40.46 -31.99
C GLY A 55 -25.35 41.70 -32.89
N PHE A 56 -24.97 41.62 -34.17
CA PHE A 56 -25.20 42.69 -35.13
C PHE A 56 -26.39 42.36 -36.04
N ASP A 57 -27.41 43.23 -36.05
CA ASP A 57 -28.58 43.10 -36.92
C ASP A 57 -28.26 43.46 -38.38
N ASP A 58 -27.38 44.45 -38.59
CA ASP A 58 -26.82 44.85 -39.88
C ASP A 58 -25.31 44.54 -39.93
N PRO A 59 -24.82 43.75 -40.90
CA PRO A 59 -23.38 43.50 -41.10
C PRO A 59 -22.54 44.76 -41.29
N LEU A 60 -23.15 45.84 -41.80
CA LEU A 60 -22.46 47.11 -42.00
C LEU A 60 -21.99 47.73 -40.68
N ASP A 61 -22.71 47.49 -39.58
CA ASP A 61 -22.36 48.04 -38.26
C ASP A 61 -21.07 47.44 -37.70
N ALA A 62 -20.66 46.28 -38.19
CA ALA A 62 -19.42 45.63 -37.81
C ALA A 62 -18.19 46.15 -38.59
N ILE A 63 -18.40 46.82 -39.73
CA ILE A 63 -17.30 47.26 -40.62
C ILE A 63 -16.52 48.43 -39.99
N GLY A 64 -15.19 48.36 -40.06
CA GLY A 64 -14.26 49.35 -39.52
C GLY A 64 -13.95 49.18 -38.02
N LEU A 65 -14.73 48.35 -37.33
CA LEU A 65 -14.45 47.95 -35.96
C LEU A 65 -13.21 47.04 -35.89
N ASP A 66 -12.61 47.02 -34.72
CA ASP A 66 -11.51 46.14 -34.39
C ASP A 66 -12.01 44.69 -34.31
N CYS A 67 -11.27 43.73 -34.90
CA CYS A 67 -11.79 42.38 -35.06
C CYS A 67 -12.10 41.67 -33.73
N GLU A 68 -11.35 41.96 -32.68
CA GLU A 68 -11.59 41.41 -31.34
C GLU A 68 -12.80 42.05 -30.63
N THR A 69 -13.25 43.23 -31.09
CA THR A 69 -14.49 43.87 -30.61
C THR A 69 -15.72 43.18 -31.20
N VAL A 70 -15.63 42.68 -32.44
CA VAL A 70 -16.71 41.96 -33.10
C VAL A 70 -16.71 40.48 -32.72
N ILE A 71 -15.52 39.86 -32.68
CA ILE A 71 -15.33 38.43 -32.39
C ILE A 71 -14.24 38.31 -31.31
N PRO A 72 -14.62 38.14 -30.03
CA PRO A 72 -13.66 37.86 -28.98
C PRO A 72 -12.79 36.64 -29.33
N ASN A 73 -11.49 36.70 -29.04
CA ASN A 73 -10.52 35.64 -29.37
C ASN A 73 -10.46 35.27 -30.87
N SER A 74 -10.71 36.25 -31.76
CA SER A 74 -10.68 36.02 -33.20
C SER A 74 -9.35 35.48 -33.72
N LEU A 75 -8.20 35.84 -33.14
CA LEU A 75 -6.84 35.51 -33.63
C LEU A 75 -6.53 35.97 -35.07
N MET A 76 -7.43 36.73 -35.72
CA MET A 76 -7.20 37.26 -37.07
C MET A 76 -6.03 38.24 -37.12
N ARG A 77 -5.83 39.03 -36.06
CA ARG A 77 -4.68 39.91 -35.90
C ARG A 77 -3.35 39.16 -35.92
N GLU A 78 -3.30 37.97 -35.33
CA GLU A 78 -2.09 37.13 -35.36
C GLU A 78 -1.77 36.67 -36.78
N VAL A 79 -2.80 36.28 -37.55
CA VAL A 79 -2.63 35.88 -38.95
C VAL A 79 -2.13 37.03 -39.81
N VAL A 80 -2.66 38.24 -39.61
CA VAL A 80 -2.20 39.45 -40.30
C VAL A 80 -0.75 39.79 -39.92
N ALA A 81 -0.43 39.79 -38.63
CA ALA A 81 0.90 40.16 -38.14
C ALA A 81 1.99 39.15 -38.52
N THR A 82 1.66 37.86 -38.51
CA THR A 82 2.63 36.78 -38.80
C THR A 82 2.67 36.37 -40.27
N GLY A 83 1.62 36.68 -41.02
CA GLY A 83 1.42 36.19 -42.39
C GLY A 83 1.31 34.66 -42.49
N LYS A 84 1.07 33.96 -41.36
CA LYS A 84 0.94 32.50 -41.30
C LYS A 84 -0.52 32.10 -41.15
N PRO A 85 -1.00 31.09 -41.89
CA PRO A 85 -2.36 30.59 -41.76
C PRO A 85 -2.54 29.84 -40.43
N ILE A 86 -3.74 29.95 -39.86
CA ILE A 86 -4.21 29.11 -38.74
C ILE A 86 -5.30 28.19 -39.30
N LEU A 87 -4.99 26.90 -39.36
CA LEU A 87 -5.88 25.89 -39.93
C LEU A 87 -6.50 25.07 -38.79
N LEU A 88 -7.81 24.81 -38.86
CA LEU A 88 -8.53 23.92 -37.93
C LEU A 88 -8.40 24.32 -36.45
N ASP A 89 -8.84 25.54 -36.12
CA ASP A 89 -8.87 26.04 -34.76
C ASP A 89 -10.29 26.02 -34.18
N VAL A 90 -10.41 25.98 -32.85
CA VAL A 90 -11.69 25.98 -32.15
C VAL A 90 -11.92 27.38 -31.56
N LEU A 91 -12.84 28.12 -32.18
CA LEU A 91 -13.30 29.39 -31.65
C LEU A 91 -14.40 29.12 -30.61
N GLU A 92 -14.06 29.30 -29.34
CA GLU A 92 -15.04 29.33 -28.25
C GLU A 92 -15.89 30.60 -28.39
N THR A 93 -17.21 30.43 -28.40
CA THR A 93 -18.18 31.53 -28.42
C THR A 93 -19.17 31.34 -27.29
N ASP A 94 -19.95 32.36 -26.92
CA ASP A 94 -21.01 32.23 -25.91
C ASP A 94 -22.15 31.27 -26.34
N ARG A 95 -22.13 30.84 -27.61
CA ARG A 95 -23.00 29.80 -28.18
C ARG A 95 -22.19 28.50 -28.37
N GLU A 96 -22.54 27.69 -29.37
CA GLU A 96 -21.77 26.49 -29.70
C GLU A 96 -20.36 26.84 -30.22
N PRO A 97 -19.32 26.05 -29.89
CA PRO A 97 -17.98 26.26 -30.42
C PRO A 97 -17.95 26.04 -31.94
N LEU A 98 -17.13 26.81 -32.64
CA LEU A 98 -16.99 26.74 -34.10
C LEU A 98 -15.59 26.30 -34.50
N VAL A 99 -15.50 25.46 -35.54
CA VAL A 99 -14.22 25.17 -36.19
C VAL A 99 -13.96 26.24 -37.23
N VAL A 100 -12.86 26.96 -37.07
CA VAL A 100 -12.50 28.10 -37.91
C VAL A 100 -11.16 27.90 -38.59
N THR A 101 -11.05 28.41 -39.80
CA THR A 101 -9.81 28.47 -40.57
C THR A 101 -9.55 29.91 -40.98
N ARG A 102 -8.30 30.37 -40.83
CA ARG A 102 -7.90 31.75 -41.08
C ARG A 102 -6.69 31.77 -42.00
N LEU A 103 -6.82 32.50 -43.09
CA LEU A 103 -5.82 32.58 -44.15
C LEU A 103 -5.38 34.03 -44.34
N PRO A 104 -4.08 34.31 -44.45
CA PRO A 104 -3.61 35.65 -44.79
C PRO A 104 -3.97 35.99 -46.23
N LEU A 105 -4.42 37.22 -46.46
CA LEU A 105 -4.59 37.80 -47.79
C LEU A 105 -3.29 38.52 -48.17
N ARG A 106 -2.79 38.25 -49.37
CA ARG A 106 -1.52 38.82 -49.84
C ARG A 106 -1.70 39.58 -51.15
N ASP A 107 -0.92 40.64 -51.33
CA ASP A 107 -0.82 41.35 -52.61
C ASP A 107 0.17 40.66 -53.57
N ASP A 108 0.31 41.22 -54.78
CA ASP A 108 1.20 40.71 -55.82
C ASP A 108 2.69 40.71 -55.42
N SER A 109 3.06 41.52 -54.41
CA SER A 109 4.42 41.56 -53.84
C SER A 109 4.65 40.49 -52.77
N GLY A 110 3.59 39.79 -52.37
CA GLY A 110 3.59 38.79 -51.30
C GLY A 110 3.45 39.38 -49.89
N ALA A 111 3.22 40.70 -49.76
CA ALA A 111 2.96 41.34 -48.48
C ALA A 111 1.55 41.00 -47.98
N THR A 112 1.40 40.81 -46.67
CA THR A 112 0.09 40.51 -46.07
C THR A 112 -0.73 41.79 -45.96
N VAL A 113 -1.86 41.86 -46.66
CA VAL A 113 -2.75 43.03 -46.73
C VAL A 113 -4.03 42.85 -45.92
N GLY A 114 -4.21 41.69 -45.31
CA GLY A 114 -5.36 41.36 -44.47
C GLY A 114 -5.44 39.87 -44.18
N ALA A 115 -6.60 39.42 -43.70
CA ALA A 115 -6.88 38.01 -43.51
C ALA A 115 -8.35 37.69 -43.78
N ILE A 116 -8.62 36.45 -44.18
CA ILE A 116 -9.97 35.89 -44.32
C ILE A 116 -10.15 34.69 -43.39
N GLY A 117 -11.24 34.70 -42.64
CA GLY A 117 -11.65 33.65 -41.72
C GLY A 117 -12.93 32.96 -42.22
N PHE A 118 -12.96 31.65 -42.09
CA PHE A 118 -14.11 30.80 -42.40
C PHE A 118 -14.49 30.01 -41.16
N ALA A 119 -15.75 30.10 -40.74
CA ALA A 119 -16.37 29.20 -39.79
C ALA A 119 -17.10 28.10 -40.57
N LEU A 120 -16.55 26.88 -40.53
CA LEU A 120 -17.08 25.73 -41.25
C LEU A 120 -18.25 25.11 -40.46
N PHE A 121 -19.17 24.46 -41.19
CA PHE A 121 -20.30 23.70 -40.63
C PHE A 121 -19.83 22.57 -39.70
N ASP A 122 -20.77 22.03 -38.92
CA ASP A 122 -20.74 20.88 -37.99
C ASP A 122 -19.93 19.62 -38.44
N GLU A 123 -18.64 19.79 -38.67
CA GLU A 123 -17.66 18.71 -38.85
C GLU A 123 -17.03 18.31 -37.52
N MET A 124 -17.64 18.67 -36.38
CA MET A 124 -17.35 17.99 -35.13
C MET A 124 -17.50 16.47 -35.31
N LYS A 125 -18.39 15.97 -36.19
CA LYS A 125 -18.47 14.53 -36.53
C LYS A 125 -17.15 13.89 -36.98
N ALA A 126 -16.28 14.61 -37.67
CA ALA A 126 -15.00 14.05 -38.11
C ALA A 126 -14.01 13.90 -36.94
N LEU A 127 -14.12 14.76 -35.92
CA LEU A 127 -13.23 14.77 -34.75
C LEU A 127 -13.86 14.13 -33.49
N THR A 128 -15.18 13.93 -33.43
CA THR A 128 -15.90 13.25 -32.34
C THR A 128 -15.31 11.87 -32.03
N PRO A 129 -14.95 11.02 -33.00
CA PRO A 129 -14.31 9.74 -32.70
C PRO A 129 -12.97 9.89 -31.99
N LEU A 130 -12.17 10.90 -32.35
CA LEU A 130 -10.87 11.18 -31.73
C LEU A 130 -11.03 11.72 -30.31
N PHE A 131 -11.95 12.66 -30.09
CA PHE A 131 -12.26 13.17 -28.74
C PHE A 131 -12.85 12.09 -27.83
N ALA A 132 -13.75 11.24 -28.36
CA ALA A 132 -14.32 10.12 -27.63
C ALA A 132 -13.27 9.04 -27.32
N HIS A 133 -12.33 8.80 -28.24
CA HIS A 133 -11.20 7.89 -27.99
C HIS A 133 -10.24 8.47 -26.94
N TYR A 134 -9.84 9.73 -27.07
CA TYR A 134 -8.97 10.41 -26.11
C TYR A 134 -9.58 10.42 -24.71
N SER A 135 -10.86 10.78 -24.60
CA SER A 135 -11.58 10.82 -23.32
C SER A 135 -11.67 9.43 -22.68
N ARG A 136 -11.92 8.38 -23.48
CA ARG A 136 -11.95 6.99 -23.01
C ARG A 136 -10.58 6.54 -22.52
N VAL A 137 -9.52 6.80 -23.28
CA VAL A 137 -8.15 6.46 -22.90
C VAL A 137 -7.73 7.22 -21.62
N GLN A 138 -8.11 8.49 -21.49
CA GLN A 138 -7.90 9.25 -20.26
C GLN A 138 -8.65 8.65 -19.06
N GLN A 139 -9.92 8.28 -19.23
CA GLN A 139 -10.72 7.65 -18.19
C GLN A 139 -10.17 6.27 -17.78
N GLU A 140 -9.80 5.43 -18.75
CA GLU A 140 -9.15 4.14 -18.50
C GLU A 140 -7.81 4.34 -17.78
N LEU A 141 -7.02 5.34 -18.16
CA LEU A 141 -5.76 5.65 -17.49
C LEU A 141 -5.97 6.10 -16.05
N ILE A 142 -6.96 6.96 -15.80
CA ILE A 142 -7.33 7.41 -14.45
C ILE A 142 -7.81 6.23 -13.61
N ALA A 143 -8.72 5.42 -14.12
CA ALA A 143 -9.25 4.24 -13.43
C ALA A 143 -8.14 3.21 -13.14
N THR A 144 -7.25 2.97 -14.11
CA THR A 144 -6.10 2.07 -13.94
C THR A 144 -5.14 2.61 -12.88
N ARG A 145 -4.81 3.91 -12.92
CA ARG A 145 -3.97 4.55 -11.89
C ARG A 145 -4.60 4.49 -10.51
N GLN A 146 -5.91 4.69 -10.39
CA GLN A 146 -6.63 4.58 -9.13
C GLN A 146 -6.63 3.15 -8.59
N SER A 147 -6.90 2.16 -9.45
CA SER A 147 -6.86 0.74 -9.08
C SER A 147 -5.45 0.30 -8.62
N LEU A 148 -4.41 0.69 -9.36
CA LEU A 148 -3.01 0.44 -8.98
C LEU A 148 -2.62 1.14 -7.68
N ALA A 149 -3.07 2.38 -7.49
CA ALA A 149 -2.82 3.13 -6.26
C ALA A 149 -3.52 2.46 -5.07
N GLN A 150 -4.76 1.99 -5.24
CA GLN A 150 -5.50 1.29 -4.19
C GLN A 150 -4.87 -0.05 -3.82
N ALA A 151 -4.41 -0.82 -4.81
CA ALA A 151 -3.69 -2.08 -4.58
C ALA A 151 -2.38 -1.91 -3.81
N ARG A 152 -1.78 -0.71 -3.84
CA ARG A 152 -0.50 -0.36 -3.19
C ARG A 152 -0.66 0.48 -1.92
N ARG A 153 -1.88 0.63 -1.38
CA ARG A 153 -2.09 1.29 -0.07
C ARG A 153 -1.77 0.35 1.09
N ALA A 154 -1.49 0.93 2.25
CA ALA A 154 -1.40 0.16 3.49
C ALA A 154 -2.71 -0.58 3.78
N LYS A 155 -2.63 -1.91 3.79
CA LYS A 155 -3.73 -2.81 4.16
C LYS A 155 -4.10 -2.77 5.64
N TYR A 156 -3.15 -2.40 6.50
CA TYR A 156 -3.28 -2.51 7.95
C TYR A 156 -3.07 -1.15 8.61
N THR A 157 -3.67 -0.98 9.77
CA THR A 157 -3.52 0.23 10.59
C THR A 157 -3.08 -0.15 12.00
N PHE A 158 -2.83 0.84 12.86
CA PHE A 158 -2.44 0.58 14.24
C PHE A 158 -3.49 -0.19 15.05
N SER A 159 -4.75 -0.24 14.62
CA SER A 159 -5.76 -1.12 15.23
C SER A 159 -5.53 -2.58 14.88
N SER A 160 -4.96 -2.88 13.72
CA SER A 160 -4.63 -4.25 13.27
C SER A 160 -3.54 -4.89 14.14
N PHE A 161 -2.66 -4.11 14.77
CA PHE A 161 -1.75 -4.61 15.79
C PHE A 161 -2.50 -4.70 17.12
N VAL A 162 -3.22 -5.80 17.35
CA VAL A 162 -4.08 -5.98 18.53
C VAL A 162 -3.24 -6.11 19.81
N GLY A 163 -3.71 -5.49 20.90
CA GLY A 163 -3.05 -5.51 22.20
C GLY A 163 -3.12 -4.17 22.95
N THR A 164 -3.26 -4.25 24.27
CA THR A 164 -3.36 -3.14 25.23
C THR A 164 -2.34 -3.24 26.37
N SER A 165 -1.49 -4.28 26.38
CA SER A 165 -0.39 -4.40 27.30
C SER A 165 0.55 -3.18 27.23
N PRO A 166 1.23 -2.82 28.35
CA PRO A 166 2.15 -1.68 28.35
C PRO A 166 3.21 -1.75 27.25
N VAL A 167 3.73 -2.95 26.98
CA VAL A 167 4.74 -3.17 25.93
C VAL A 167 4.15 -2.93 24.54
N SER A 168 2.95 -3.47 24.26
CA SER A 168 2.26 -3.22 22.98
C SER A 168 1.89 -1.75 22.77
N LEU A 169 1.47 -1.05 23.83
CA LEU A 169 1.16 0.38 23.76
C LEU A 169 2.41 1.22 23.49
N GLU A 170 3.54 0.87 24.11
CA GLU A 170 4.82 1.54 23.86
C GLU A 170 5.28 1.37 22.41
N VAL A 171 5.17 0.17 21.85
CA VAL A 171 5.47 -0.09 20.42
C VAL A 171 4.59 0.75 19.50
N LYS A 172 3.27 0.79 19.76
CA LYS A 172 2.35 1.65 18.99
C LYS A 172 2.73 3.12 19.09
N ARG A 173 3.13 3.59 20.28
CA ARG A 173 3.57 4.98 20.51
C ARG A 173 4.84 5.30 19.72
N GLN A 174 5.85 4.43 19.76
CA GLN A 174 7.08 4.59 18.99
C GLN A 174 6.82 4.59 17.49
N ALA A 175 6.02 3.65 17.00
CA ALA A 175 5.65 3.55 15.60
C ALA A 175 4.86 4.77 15.09
N ARG A 176 3.95 5.33 15.90
CA ARG A 176 3.27 6.61 15.58
C ARG A 176 4.26 7.76 15.47
N ARG A 177 5.23 7.87 16.38
CA ARG A 177 6.27 8.91 16.30
C ARG A 177 7.14 8.74 15.06
N ALA A 178 7.51 7.49 14.73
CA ALA A 178 8.27 7.19 13.53
C ALA A 178 7.49 7.54 12.25
N ALA A 179 6.16 7.43 12.25
CA ALA A 179 5.34 7.82 11.10
C ALA A 179 5.42 9.32 10.76
N LEU A 180 5.71 10.18 11.73
CA LEU A 180 5.76 11.64 11.56
C LEU A 180 7.05 12.15 10.91
N VAL A 181 8.06 11.29 10.76
CA VAL A 181 9.36 11.66 10.20
C VAL A 181 9.71 10.77 9.01
N ASP A 182 10.50 11.30 8.08
CA ASP A 182 10.85 10.61 6.83
C ASP A 182 12.09 9.72 6.97
N SER A 183 12.67 9.63 8.17
CA SER A 183 13.84 8.80 8.45
C SER A 183 13.57 7.30 8.25
N PRO A 184 14.61 6.51 7.88
CA PRO A 184 14.51 5.06 7.85
C PRO A 184 14.09 4.48 9.20
N VAL A 185 13.25 3.44 9.16
CA VAL A 185 12.80 2.71 10.35
C VAL A 185 13.26 1.27 10.27
N LEU A 186 13.84 0.75 11.36
CA LEU A 186 14.24 -0.63 11.52
C LEU A 186 13.33 -1.32 12.55
N LEU A 187 12.60 -2.33 12.10
CA LEU A 187 11.70 -3.16 12.91
C LEU A 187 12.43 -4.45 13.29
N LEU A 188 12.76 -4.59 14.56
CA LEU A 188 13.44 -5.77 15.10
C LEU A 188 12.44 -6.66 15.82
N GLY A 189 12.54 -7.97 15.65
CA GLY A 189 11.73 -8.91 16.43
C GLY A 189 11.61 -10.25 15.73
N GLU A 190 11.18 -11.25 16.49
CA GLU A 190 11.03 -12.62 16.01
C GLU A 190 10.05 -12.72 14.83
N THR A 191 10.11 -13.86 14.14
CA THR A 191 9.12 -14.21 13.12
C THR A 191 7.72 -14.31 13.75
N GLY A 192 6.71 -13.76 13.07
CA GLY A 192 5.32 -13.81 13.54
C GLY A 192 4.92 -12.80 14.63
N THR A 193 5.74 -11.80 14.98
CA THR A 193 5.39 -10.77 15.98
C THR A 193 4.50 -9.63 15.46
N GLY A 194 4.33 -9.53 14.14
CA GLY A 194 3.51 -8.48 13.49
C GLY A 194 4.29 -7.31 12.91
N LYS A 195 5.57 -7.50 12.53
CA LYS A 195 6.40 -6.45 11.91
C LYS A 195 5.77 -5.84 10.64
N GLU A 196 5.15 -6.66 9.79
CA GLU A 196 4.42 -6.18 8.60
C GLU A 196 3.25 -5.24 8.96
N LEU A 197 2.48 -5.58 10.01
CA LEU A 197 1.38 -4.74 10.50
C LEU A 197 1.92 -3.38 10.95
N LEU A 198 3.05 -3.35 11.66
CA LEU A 198 3.70 -2.13 12.07
C LEU A 198 4.20 -1.31 10.88
N ALA A 199 4.83 -1.94 9.88
CA ALA A 199 5.29 -1.25 8.68
C ALA A 199 4.16 -0.58 7.91
N HIS A 200 3.05 -1.31 7.69
CA HIS A 200 1.84 -0.78 7.07
C HIS A 200 1.25 0.38 7.87
N SER A 201 1.19 0.24 9.20
CA SER A 201 0.67 1.28 10.08
C SER A 201 1.52 2.55 10.06
N ILE A 202 2.84 2.41 10.06
CA ILE A 202 3.79 3.53 9.98
C ILE A 202 3.64 4.26 8.66
N HIS A 203 3.52 3.55 7.54
CA HIS A 203 3.28 4.16 6.24
C HIS A 203 1.91 4.87 6.21
N GLY A 204 0.84 4.19 6.63
CA GLY A 204 -0.53 4.71 6.60
C GLY A 204 -0.77 5.93 7.51
N ALA A 205 0.07 6.13 8.52
CA ALA A 205 0.03 7.31 9.39
C ALA A 205 1.06 8.39 9.02
N SER A 206 1.80 8.24 7.91
CA SER A 206 2.84 9.18 7.48
C SER A 206 2.33 10.20 6.46
N THR A 207 3.16 11.21 6.17
CA THR A 207 2.94 12.16 5.07
C THR A 207 2.86 11.48 3.69
N ARG A 208 3.36 10.25 3.58
CA ARG A 208 3.34 9.43 2.35
C ARG A 208 2.17 8.44 2.29
N ALA A 209 1.19 8.51 3.18
CA ALA A 209 0.07 7.53 3.24
C ALA A 209 -0.77 7.42 1.96
N GLY A 210 -0.84 8.49 1.15
CA GLY A 210 -1.51 8.49 -0.16
C GLY A 210 -0.64 7.99 -1.31
N LYS A 211 0.62 7.63 -1.05
CA LYS A 211 1.63 7.20 -2.04
C LYS A 211 1.81 5.67 -1.99
N PRO A 212 2.53 5.06 -2.95
CA PRO A 212 2.70 3.61 -2.96
C PRO A 212 3.46 3.09 -1.73
N LEU A 213 2.96 1.99 -1.15
CA LEU A 213 3.70 1.10 -0.27
C LEU A 213 4.07 -0.15 -1.07
N VAL A 214 5.37 -0.31 -1.35
CA VAL A 214 5.89 -1.49 -2.04
C VAL A 214 6.54 -2.40 -0.99
N THR A 215 6.11 -3.66 -0.94
CA THR A 215 6.66 -4.65 -0.01
C THR A 215 7.55 -5.63 -0.75
N VAL A 216 8.68 -5.98 -0.13
CA VAL A 216 9.63 -6.97 -0.66
C VAL A 216 10.09 -7.85 0.49
N ASN A 217 9.83 -9.15 0.39
CA ASN A 217 10.41 -10.14 1.29
C ASN A 217 11.71 -10.65 0.64
N VAL A 218 12.85 -10.30 1.24
CA VAL A 218 14.18 -10.64 0.71
C VAL A 218 14.39 -12.15 0.71
N ALA A 219 13.96 -12.85 1.76
CA ALA A 219 14.11 -14.30 1.90
C ALA A 219 13.27 -15.10 0.88
N ALA A 220 12.24 -14.50 0.28
CA ALA A 220 11.36 -15.17 -0.67
C ALA A 220 11.86 -15.11 -2.13
N ILE A 221 12.84 -14.24 -2.43
CA ILE A 221 13.33 -14.02 -3.79
C ILE A 221 14.69 -14.71 -3.93
N PRO A 222 14.90 -15.55 -4.96
CA PRO A 222 16.21 -16.12 -5.23
C PRO A 222 17.28 -15.04 -5.44
N ASP A 223 18.46 -15.22 -4.86
CA ASP A 223 19.59 -14.28 -4.94
C ASP A 223 19.88 -13.79 -6.37
N THR A 224 19.75 -14.68 -7.35
CA THR A 224 20.01 -14.41 -8.78
C THR A 224 19.01 -13.44 -9.41
N LEU A 225 17.80 -13.31 -8.84
CA LEU A 225 16.75 -12.42 -9.33
C LEU A 225 16.58 -11.18 -8.45
N LEU A 226 17.15 -11.17 -7.25
CA LEU A 226 16.95 -10.12 -6.26
C LEU A 226 17.40 -8.76 -6.79
N GLU A 227 18.54 -8.70 -7.50
CA GLU A 227 19.01 -7.48 -8.13
C GLU A 227 18.00 -6.89 -9.14
N VAL A 228 17.46 -7.75 -10.00
CA VAL A 228 16.50 -7.38 -11.04
C VAL A 228 15.16 -6.96 -10.44
N GLU A 229 14.69 -7.63 -9.38
CA GLU A 229 13.48 -7.23 -8.68
C GLU A 229 13.65 -5.84 -8.07
N PHE A 230 14.76 -5.56 -7.38
CA PHE A 230 14.97 -4.29 -6.69
C PHE A 230 15.21 -3.13 -7.64
N PHE A 231 16.17 -3.26 -8.56
CA PHE A 231 16.68 -2.16 -9.39
C PHE A 231 16.19 -2.20 -10.84
N GLY A 232 15.49 -3.26 -11.24
CA GLY A 232 15.05 -3.43 -12.62
C GLY A 232 16.18 -3.87 -13.55
N ALA A 233 15.83 -4.08 -14.81
CA ALA A 233 16.76 -4.54 -15.84
C ALA A 233 16.41 -3.97 -17.21
N ALA A 234 17.45 -3.63 -17.98
CA ALA A 234 17.30 -3.33 -19.39
C ALA A 234 16.92 -4.58 -20.21
N ALA A 235 16.36 -4.36 -21.40
CA ALA A 235 16.04 -5.45 -22.33
C ALA A 235 17.30 -6.26 -22.67
N GLY A 236 17.25 -7.58 -22.48
CA GLY A 236 18.36 -8.49 -22.77
C GLY A 236 19.43 -8.63 -21.68
N ALA A 237 19.26 -7.99 -20.51
CA ALA A 237 20.27 -8.02 -19.44
C ALA A 237 20.32 -9.32 -18.61
N TYR A 238 19.30 -10.20 -18.69
CA TYR A 238 19.26 -11.47 -17.98
C TYR A 238 18.43 -12.53 -18.71
N THR A 239 18.60 -13.81 -18.35
CA THR A 239 17.85 -14.94 -18.89
C THR A 239 16.39 -14.87 -18.43
N GLY A 240 15.48 -14.55 -19.36
CA GLY A 240 14.06 -14.33 -19.06
C GLY A 240 13.60 -12.88 -19.14
N ALA A 241 14.46 -11.95 -19.57
CA ALA A 241 14.06 -10.57 -19.82
C ALA A 241 13.01 -10.49 -20.95
N GLU A 242 11.83 -9.94 -20.66
CA GLU A 242 10.88 -9.53 -21.69
C GLU A 242 11.52 -8.50 -22.62
N ARG A 243 11.06 -8.43 -23.88
CA ARG A 243 11.57 -7.49 -24.90
C ARG A 243 11.55 -6.01 -24.47
N LYS A 244 10.82 -5.66 -23.40
CA LYS A 244 10.65 -4.29 -22.89
C LYS A 244 11.46 -3.96 -21.63
N GLY A 245 12.27 -4.89 -21.11
CA GLY A 245 12.95 -4.71 -19.82
C GLY A 245 11.99 -4.81 -18.63
N ARG A 246 12.49 -4.63 -17.41
CA ARG A 246 11.72 -4.79 -16.17
C ARG A 246 11.92 -3.60 -15.24
N VAL A 247 10.81 -3.04 -14.75
CA VAL A 247 10.81 -1.95 -13.78
C VAL A 247 11.08 -2.50 -12.37
N GLY A 248 12.03 -1.89 -11.66
CA GLY A 248 12.43 -2.30 -10.31
C GLY A 248 11.49 -1.81 -9.21
N LYS A 249 11.52 -2.47 -8.05
CA LYS A 249 10.71 -2.11 -6.87
C LYS A 249 11.01 -0.70 -6.36
N PHE A 250 12.26 -0.22 -6.49
CA PHE A 250 12.61 1.15 -6.12
C PHE A 250 11.88 2.20 -6.96
N GLU A 251 11.81 2.00 -8.28
CA GLU A 251 11.07 2.88 -9.18
C GLU A 251 9.56 2.82 -8.90
N LEU A 252 9.03 1.62 -8.60
CA LEU A 252 7.63 1.45 -8.24
C LEU A 252 7.26 2.11 -6.90
N ALA A 253 8.23 2.34 -6.03
CA ALA A 253 8.09 2.94 -4.71
C ALA A 253 8.43 4.44 -4.70
N ASP A 254 8.72 5.05 -5.87
CA ASP A 254 9.11 6.45 -5.97
C ASP A 254 8.04 7.39 -5.38
N GLY A 255 8.49 8.35 -4.58
CA GLY A 255 7.66 9.25 -3.76
C GLY A 255 6.88 8.55 -2.63
N GLY A 256 7.04 7.25 -2.45
CA GLY A 256 6.31 6.39 -1.52
C GLY A 256 7.21 5.76 -0.46
N THR A 257 6.92 4.51 -0.10
CA THR A 257 7.67 3.74 0.90
C THR A 257 7.97 2.34 0.39
N LEU A 258 9.20 1.88 0.63
CA LEU A 258 9.64 0.52 0.37
C LEU A 258 9.82 -0.19 1.71
N PHE A 259 9.02 -1.24 1.92
CA PHE A 259 9.12 -2.14 3.07
C PHE A 259 9.97 -3.36 2.70
N LEU A 260 11.08 -3.53 3.42
CA LEU A 260 12.04 -4.62 3.23
C LEU A 260 11.90 -5.60 4.39
N ASP A 261 11.24 -6.73 4.17
CA ASP A 261 11.13 -7.79 5.16
C ASP A 261 12.30 -8.76 5.04
N GLU A 262 12.79 -9.21 6.20
CA GLU A 262 14.00 -10.00 6.39
C GLU A 262 15.26 -9.44 5.70
N ILE A 263 15.56 -8.15 5.95
CA ILE A 263 16.74 -7.48 5.38
C ILE A 263 18.07 -8.16 5.75
N GLY A 264 18.12 -8.92 6.85
CA GLY A 264 19.29 -9.68 7.27
C GLY A 264 19.71 -10.78 6.30
N ASP A 265 18.80 -11.26 5.44
CA ASP A 265 19.07 -12.29 4.43
C ASP A 265 19.61 -11.72 3.12
N MET A 266 19.81 -10.39 3.02
CA MET A 266 20.28 -9.76 1.79
C MET A 266 21.74 -10.12 1.48
N PRO A 267 22.04 -10.59 0.25
CA PRO A 267 23.42 -10.87 -0.16
C PRO A 267 24.34 -9.62 -0.08
N LEU A 268 25.58 -9.80 0.39
CA LEU A 268 26.58 -8.73 0.55
C LEU A 268 26.76 -7.82 -0.68
N PRO A 269 26.80 -8.32 -1.94
CA PRO A 269 26.95 -7.46 -3.10
C PRO A 269 25.79 -6.45 -3.26
N LEU A 270 24.57 -6.85 -2.90
CA LEU A 270 23.38 -6.01 -3.03
C LEU A 270 23.26 -5.00 -1.90
N GLN A 271 23.79 -5.29 -0.72
CA GLN A 271 23.88 -4.34 0.38
C GLN A 271 24.62 -3.05 -0.02
N GLY A 272 25.70 -3.18 -0.81
CA GLY A 272 26.44 -2.02 -1.32
C GLY A 272 25.65 -1.16 -2.30
N LYS A 273 24.84 -1.79 -3.18
CA LYS A 273 23.94 -1.06 -4.08
C LYS A 273 22.82 -0.38 -3.32
N LEU A 274 22.19 -1.09 -2.38
CA LEU A 274 21.17 -0.54 -1.50
C LEU A 274 21.68 0.70 -0.77
N LEU A 275 22.90 0.64 -0.20
CA LEU A 275 23.51 1.79 0.47
C LEU A 275 23.61 3.01 -0.42
N ARG A 276 24.03 2.86 -1.68
CA ARG A 276 24.09 3.97 -2.66
C ARG A 276 22.71 4.58 -2.89
N VAL A 277 21.68 3.76 -3.03
CA VAL A 277 20.31 4.28 -3.20
C VAL A 277 19.85 5.05 -1.96
N LEU A 278 20.18 4.56 -0.75
CA LEU A 278 19.83 5.25 0.50
C LEU A 278 20.57 6.58 0.68
N GLN A 279 21.78 6.72 0.11
CA GLN A 279 22.62 7.90 0.23
C GLN A 279 22.32 8.93 -0.86
N ASP A 280 22.36 8.50 -2.12
CA ASP A 280 22.34 9.37 -3.30
C ASP A 280 20.94 9.48 -3.93
N LYS A 281 19.98 8.63 -3.51
CA LYS A 281 18.64 8.50 -4.11
C LYS A 281 18.68 8.14 -5.60
N GLU A 282 19.75 7.49 -6.01
CA GLU A 282 20.06 7.13 -7.39
C GLU A 282 20.44 5.65 -7.49
N PHE A 283 20.05 5.01 -8.60
CA PHE A 283 20.48 3.64 -8.93
C PHE A 283 20.53 3.42 -10.44
N GLU A 284 21.23 2.36 -10.84
CA GLU A 284 21.36 1.93 -12.22
C GLU A 284 20.70 0.56 -12.39
N PRO A 285 19.73 0.41 -13.31
CA PRO A 285 19.15 -0.90 -13.63
C PRO A 285 20.20 -1.85 -14.20
N LEU A 286 20.00 -3.16 -14.00
CA LEU A 286 20.92 -4.17 -14.50
C LEU A 286 21.07 -4.07 -16.03
N GLY A 287 22.31 -4.02 -16.51
CA GLY A 287 22.63 -3.91 -17.94
C GLY A 287 22.30 -2.55 -18.56
N SER A 288 22.07 -1.51 -17.75
CA SER A 288 21.82 -0.14 -18.18
C SER A 288 22.86 0.81 -17.59
N ASN A 289 23.29 1.80 -18.37
CA ASN A 289 24.14 2.91 -17.91
C ASN A 289 23.32 4.15 -17.53
N ARG A 290 21.99 4.02 -17.47
CA ARG A 290 21.08 5.11 -17.13
C ARG A 290 20.90 5.17 -15.62
N ILE A 291 21.25 6.32 -15.05
CA ILE A 291 20.94 6.65 -13.66
C ILE A 291 19.45 6.98 -13.53
N VAL A 292 18.79 6.34 -12.57
CA VAL A 292 17.39 6.55 -12.20
C VAL A 292 17.36 7.14 -10.79
N ARG A 293 16.67 8.27 -10.62
CA ARG A 293 16.41 8.90 -9.33
C ARG A 293 15.10 8.38 -8.75
N ALA A 294 15.09 7.99 -7.48
CA ALA A 294 13.88 7.61 -6.76
C ALA A 294 13.92 8.11 -5.31
N ASP A 295 12.91 8.87 -4.90
CA ASP A 295 12.75 9.34 -3.53
C ASP A 295 11.91 8.37 -2.71
N VAL A 296 12.57 7.40 -2.08
CA VAL A 296 11.90 6.29 -1.39
C VAL A 296 12.20 6.31 0.10
N ARG A 297 11.14 6.35 0.92
CA ARG A 297 11.25 6.10 2.37
C ARG A 297 11.41 4.62 2.65
N ILE A 298 12.25 4.27 3.61
CA ILE A 298 12.61 2.86 3.87
C ILE A 298 12.10 2.43 5.24
N ILE A 299 11.41 1.30 5.26
CA ILE A 299 11.09 0.56 6.48
C ILE A 299 11.70 -0.82 6.30
N ALA A 300 12.67 -1.18 7.13
CA ALA A 300 13.31 -2.49 7.10
C ALA A 300 12.83 -3.30 8.30
N ALA A 301 12.70 -4.61 8.14
CA ALA A 301 12.38 -5.55 9.21
C ALA A 301 13.32 -6.76 9.15
N THR A 302 13.67 -7.32 10.31
CA THR A 302 14.36 -8.60 10.37
C THR A 302 14.19 -9.27 11.72
N SER A 303 14.29 -10.60 11.71
CA SER A 303 14.45 -11.43 12.91
C SER A 303 15.91 -11.72 13.27
N ALA A 304 16.86 -11.43 12.38
CA ALA A 304 18.27 -11.66 12.61
C ALA A 304 18.93 -10.59 13.49
N ASP A 305 19.95 -10.99 14.24
CA ASP A 305 20.82 -10.08 14.98
C ASP A 305 21.80 -9.39 14.01
N LEU A 306 21.41 -8.20 13.52
CA LEU A 306 22.23 -7.42 12.59
C LEU A 306 23.62 -7.07 13.17
N PRO A 307 23.78 -6.61 14.43
CA PRO A 307 25.09 -6.45 15.05
C PRO A 307 25.98 -7.70 14.96
N ALA A 308 25.43 -8.88 15.25
CA ALA A 308 26.19 -10.14 15.12
C ALA A 308 26.55 -10.46 13.66
N LEU A 309 25.65 -10.19 12.70
CA LEU A 309 25.94 -10.34 11.26
C LEU A 309 27.02 -9.37 10.77
N VAL A 310 27.06 -8.14 11.32
CA VAL A 310 28.12 -7.17 11.04
C VAL A 310 29.46 -7.66 11.59
N ALA A 311 29.50 -8.14 12.84
CA ALA A 311 30.71 -8.70 13.44
C ALA A 311 31.23 -9.93 12.66
N ALA A 312 30.32 -10.73 12.08
CA ALA A 312 30.65 -11.87 11.24
C ALA A 312 30.99 -11.50 9.78
N GLY A 313 30.98 -10.22 9.41
CA GLY A 313 31.24 -9.76 8.04
C GLY A 313 30.16 -10.14 7.01
N ARG A 314 28.99 -10.61 7.45
CA ARG A 314 27.85 -10.98 6.60
C ARG A 314 26.89 -9.82 6.32
N PHE A 315 27.00 -8.74 7.09
CA PHE A 315 26.26 -7.51 6.88
C PHE A 315 27.20 -6.31 6.96
N ARG A 316 27.03 -5.32 6.08
CA ARG A 316 27.90 -4.15 6.07
C ARG A 316 27.55 -3.19 7.20
N ALA A 317 28.57 -2.73 7.93
CA ALA A 317 28.40 -1.78 9.03
C ALA A 317 27.80 -0.43 8.56
N ASP A 318 28.24 0.07 7.41
CA ASP A 318 27.76 1.35 6.84
C ASP A 318 26.25 1.32 6.52
N LEU A 319 25.76 0.24 5.94
CA LEU A 319 24.34 0.01 5.71
C LEU A 319 23.56 -0.12 7.02
N PHE A 320 24.09 -0.86 8.00
CA PHE A 320 23.45 -1.00 9.31
C PHE A 320 23.21 0.36 9.97
N TYR A 321 24.23 1.23 10.04
CA TYR A 321 24.07 2.56 10.63
C TYR A 321 23.10 3.45 9.86
N ARG A 322 22.99 3.29 8.53
CA ARG A 322 22.03 4.05 7.70
C ARG A 322 20.58 3.58 7.90
N LEU A 323 20.36 2.30 8.21
CA LEU A 323 19.03 1.74 8.50
C LEU A 323 18.61 1.94 9.96
N ASN A 324 19.57 1.84 10.89
CA ASN A 324 19.36 1.88 12.34
C ASN A 324 19.21 3.32 12.88
N VAL A 325 18.40 4.15 12.21
CA VAL A 325 18.12 5.54 12.64
C VAL A 325 16.98 5.57 13.65
N LEU A 326 15.88 4.89 13.35
CA LEU A 326 14.75 4.70 14.26
C LEU A 326 14.49 3.21 14.43
N THR A 327 14.69 2.71 15.64
CA THR A 327 14.60 1.28 15.92
C THR A 327 13.39 1.00 16.79
N ILE A 328 12.56 0.05 16.37
CA ILE A 328 11.37 -0.36 17.10
C ILE A 328 11.43 -1.87 17.27
N HIS A 329 11.36 -2.31 18.52
CA HIS A 329 11.34 -3.72 18.87
C HIS A 329 9.89 -4.22 18.93
N ALA A 330 9.53 -5.15 18.05
CA ALA A 330 8.29 -5.88 18.12
C ALA A 330 8.44 -7.03 19.14
N PRO A 331 7.79 -6.96 20.32
CA PRO A 331 7.96 -7.93 21.38
C PRO A 331 7.40 -9.30 20.95
N PRO A 332 8.05 -10.39 21.39
CA PRO A 332 7.47 -11.72 21.25
C PRO A 332 6.20 -11.83 22.10
N LEU A 333 5.31 -12.76 21.73
CA LEU A 333 3.99 -12.92 22.35
C LEU A 333 4.09 -13.26 23.85
N ARG A 334 5.13 -14.01 24.24
CA ARG A 334 5.45 -14.33 25.64
C ARG A 334 5.73 -13.11 26.53
N ASP A 335 6.16 -11.99 25.96
CA ASP A 335 6.41 -10.75 26.73
C ASP A 335 5.16 -9.87 26.84
N ARG A 336 4.05 -10.28 26.21
CA ARG A 336 2.77 -9.57 26.18
C ARG A 336 1.58 -10.51 26.35
N LEU A 337 1.67 -11.43 27.31
CA LEU A 337 0.63 -12.44 27.58
C LEU A 337 -0.76 -11.82 27.81
N GLY A 338 -0.84 -10.64 28.44
CA GLY A 338 -2.09 -9.92 28.63
C GLY A 338 -2.80 -9.48 27.34
N ASP A 339 -2.17 -9.61 26.17
CA ASP A 339 -2.78 -9.37 24.87
C ASP A 339 -3.39 -10.64 24.24
N ILE A 340 -3.11 -11.83 24.78
CA ILE A 340 -3.51 -13.11 24.17
C ILE A 340 -5.02 -13.23 24.03
N GLU A 341 -5.79 -12.87 25.06
CA GLU A 341 -7.25 -12.93 25.00
C GLU A 341 -7.81 -12.07 23.85
N ALA A 342 -7.42 -10.79 23.81
CA ALA A 342 -7.87 -9.87 22.77
C ALA A 342 -7.40 -10.30 21.37
N LEU A 343 -6.17 -10.80 21.25
CA LEU A 343 -5.64 -11.36 20.00
C LEU A 343 -6.43 -12.58 19.55
N ALA A 344 -6.72 -13.50 20.46
CA ALA A 344 -7.40 -14.74 20.13
C ALA A 344 -8.82 -14.48 19.63
N TYR A 345 -9.57 -13.58 20.28
CA TYR A 345 -10.89 -13.18 19.82
C TYR A 345 -10.87 -12.47 18.47
N ALA A 346 -9.96 -11.52 18.26
CA ALA A 346 -9.81 -10.86 16.97
C ALA A 346 -9.49 -11.85 15.84
N ILE A 347 -8.59 -12.81 16.11
CA ILE A 347 -8.23 -13.85 15.14
C ILE A 347 -9.42 -14.77 14.85
N LEU A 348 -10.17 -15.19 15.88
CA LEU A 348 -11.33 -16.06 15.71
C LEU A 348 -12.44 -15.37 14.91
N GLU A 349 -12.67 -14.08 15.15
CA GLU A 349 -13.61 -13.27 14.38
C GLU A 349 -13.20 -13.24 12.90
N ASP A 350 -11.94 -12.91 12.60
CA ASP A 350 -11.40 -12.91 11.24
C ASP A 350 -11.53 -14.29 10.56
N LEU A 351 -11.16 -15.37 11.25
CA LEU A 351 -11.22 -16.74 10.70
C LEU A 351 -12.67 -17.22 10.46
N SER A 352 -13.60 -16.82 11.32
CA SER A 352 -15.02 -17.20 11.21
C SER A 352 -15.67 -16.59 9.97
N ALA A 353 -15.32 -15.33 9.65
CA ALA A 353 -15.80 -14.64 8.46
C ALA A 353 -15.34 -15.33 7.16
N ASP A 354 -14.10 -15.84 7.13
CA ASP A 354 -13.52 -16.50 5.96
C ASP A 354 -14.04 -17.94 5.78
N THR A 355 -14.18 -18.69 6.89
CA THR A 355 -14.39 -20.15 6.83
C THR A 355 -15.86 -20.55 6.81
N ARG A 356 -16.77 -19.71 7.34
CA ARG A 356 -18.22 -19.97 7.34
C ARG A 356 -19.02 -18.71 6.98
N PRO A 357 -19.04 -18.30 5.70
CA PRO A 357 -19.79 -17.12 5.27
C PRO A 357 -21.28 -17.24 5.63
N GLY A 358 -21.78 -16.36 6.51
CA GLY A 358 -23.18 -16.34 6.95
C GLY A 358 -23.47 -17.02 8.30
N HIS A 359 -22.46 -17.57 8.98
CA HIS A 359 -22.61 -18.08 10.35
C HIS A 359 -22.63 -16.90 11.34
N VAL A 360 -23.68 -16.80 12.17
CA VAL A 360 -23.89 -15.70 13.13
C VAL A 360 -23.38 -16.05 14.53
N GLY A 361 -22.80 -17.24 14.70
CA GLY A 361 -22.24 -17.72 15.96
C GLY A 361 -20.83 -17.19 16.22
N HIS A 362 -20.59 -16.65 17.42
CA HIS A 362 -19.27 -16.24 17.87
C HIS A 362 -18.59 -17.40 18.59
N PHE A 363 -17.36 -17.73 18.19
CA PHE A 363 -16.58 -18.72 18.92
C PHE A 363 -16.20 -18.18 20.30
N VAL A 364 -16.47 -18.96 21.35
CA VAL A 364 -16.20 -18.58 22.73
C VAL A 364 -15.05 -19.44 23.26
N LEU A 365 -14.01 -18.78 23.75
CA LEU A 365 -12.92 -19.45 24.46
C LEU A 365 -13.36 -19.75 25.89
N HIS A 366 -13.33 -21.03 26.26
CA HIS A 366 -13.56 -21.41 27.65
C HIS A 366 -12.33 -21.04 28.50
N LYS A 367 -12.55 -20.84 29.81
CA LYS A 367 -11.51 -20.32 30.72
C LYS A 367 -10.26 -21.21 30.77
N ASP A 368 -10.44 -22.52 30.68
CA ASP A 368 -9.33 -23.49 30.65
C ASP A 368 -8.52 -23.42 29.34
N GLY A 369 -9.20 -23.17 28.21
CA GLY A 369 -8.57 -22.90 26.92
C GLY A 369 -7.74 -21.62 26.95
N LEU A 370 -8.29 -20.53 27.50
CA LEU A 370 -7.54 -19.27 27.65
C LEU A 370 -6.31 -19.44 28.52
N GLN A 371 -6.43 -20.11 29.67
CA GLN A 371 -5.29 -20.40 30.56
C GLN A 371 -4.21 -21.20 29.85
N LEU A 372 -4.58 -22.17 29.02
CA LEU A 372 -3.63 -22.94 28.22
C LEU A 372 -2.91 -22.07 27.19
N LEU A 373 -3.62 -21.15 26.52
CA LEU A 373 -3.01 -20.21 25.58
C LEU A 373 -2.04 -19.26 26.30
N GLU A 374 -2.38 -18.77 27.49
CA GLU A 374 -1.53 -17.88 28.29
C GLU A 374 -0.29 -18.57 28.86
N ALA A 375 -0.37 -19.87 29.15
CA ALA A 375 0.74 -20.64 29.70
C ALA A 375 1.77 -21.09 28.64
N TYR A 376 1.48 -20.95 27.35
CA TYR A 376 2.39 -21.38 26.29
C TYR A 376 3.37 -20.28 25.85
N SER A 377 4.59 -20.67 25.48
CA SER A 377 5.68 -19.73 25.16
C SER A 377 5.59 -19.09 23.76
N TRP A 378 4.77 -19.65 22.86
CA TRP A 378 4.54 -19.15 21.50
C TRP A 378 5.83 -18.84 20.69
N PRO A 379 6.69 -19.84 20.41
CA PRO A 379 7.91 -19.63 19.61
C PRO A 379 7.65 -19.08 18.20
N GLY A 380 6.49 -19.36 17.60
CA GLY A 380 6.05 -18.77 16.33
C GLY A 380 5.13 -17.55 16.49
N ASN A 381 5.03 -17.01 17.71
CA ASN A 381 4.30 -15.79 18.06
C ASN A 381 2.84 -15.81 17.56
N VAL A 382 2.35 -14.68 17.04
CA VAL A 382 0.96 -14.52 16.60
C VAL A 382 0.64 -15.43 15.40
N ARG A 383 1.65 -15.76 14.58
CA ARG A 383 1.46 -16.68 13.44
C ARG A 383 1.14 -18.10 13.91
N GLU A 384 1.84 -18.58 14.94
CA GLU A 384 1.54 -19.87 15.56
C GLU A 384 0.19 -19.86 16.27
N LEU A 385 -0.13 -18.79 17.02
CA LEU A 385 -1.44 -18.60 17.64
C LEU A 385 -2.57 -18.69 16.61
N ARG A 386 -2.45 -17.98 15.49
CA ARG A 386 -3.43 -18.02 14.41
C ARG A 386 -3.60 -19.42 13.85
N ASN A 387 -2.51 -20.11 13.52
CA ASN A 387 -2.57 -21.46 12.98
C ASN A 387 -3.18 -22.47 13.98
N THR A 388 -2.95 -22.27 15.28
CA THR A 388 -3.53 -23.12 16.33
C THR A 388 -5.02 -22.87 16.48
N LEU A 389 -5.47 -21.61 16.47
CA LEU A 389 -6.89 -21.26 16.53
C LEU A 389 -7.64 -21.69 15.26
N GLU A 390 -7.03 -21.56 14.09
CA GLU A 390 -7.59 -22.04 12.81
C GLU A 390 -7.80 -23.56 12.82
N ARG A 391 -6.81 -24.33 13.27
CA ARG A 391 -6.93 -25.78 13.42
C ARG A 391 -8.01 -26.17 14.42
N ALA A 392 -8.06 -25.48 15.57
CA ALA A 392 -9.11 -25.68 16.56
C ALA A 392 -10.49 -25.40 15.97
N LEU A 393 -10.66 -24.31 15.23
CA LEU A 393 -11.91 -23.93 14.56
C LEU A 393 -12.37 -24.98 13.53
N MET A 394 -11.45 -25.49 12.70
CA MET A 394 -11.76 -26.49 11.68
C MET A 394 -12.21 -27.83 12.27
N LEU A 395 -11.68 -28.21 13.43
CA LEU A 395 -11.94 -29.49 14.08
C LEU A 395 -13.00 -29.41 15.18
N SER A 396 -13.43 -28.20 15.56
CA SER A 396 -14.47 -28.00 16.55
C SER A 396 -15.86 -28.22 15.94
N GLU A 397 -16.59 -29.17 16.52
CA GLU A 397 -18.00 -29.43 16.19
C GLU A 397 -18.95 -28.42 16.84
N THR A 398 -18.46 -27.68 17.85
CA THR A 398 -19.21 -26.67 18.60
C THR A 398 -18.57 -25.29 18.48
N GLU A 399 -19.30 -24.24 18.86
CA GLU A 399 -18.79 -22.86 18.92
C GLU A 399 -17.94 -22.60 20.17
N HIS A 400 -17.64 -23.63 20.98
CA HIS A 400 -16.84 -23.51 22.18
C HIS A 400 -15.46 -24.14 21.97
N ILE A 401 -14.42 -23.36 22.24
CA ILE A 401 -13.03 -23.81 22.18
C ILE A 401 -12.54 -23.97 23.63
N ASP A 402 -12.37 -25.22 24.05
CA ASP A 402 -11.86 -25.59 25.36
C ASP A 402 -10.38 -26.00 25.32
N ALA A 403 -9.80 -26.30 26.50
CA ALA A 403 -8.42 -26.76 26.58
C ALA A 403 -8.18 -28.07 25.80
N ARG A 404 -9.18 -28.95 25.67
CA ARG A 404 -9.03 -30.22 24.95
C ARG A 404 -8.87 -29.98 23.46
N ALA A 405 -9.68 -29.10 22.88
CA ALA A 405 -9.60 -28.68 21.49
C ALA A 405 -8.23 -28.07 21.14
N LEU A 406 -7.59 -27.40 22.09
CA LEU A 406 -6.28 -26.74 21.89
C LEU A 406 -5.08 -27.65 22.19
N SER A 407 -5.20 -28.54 23.19
CA SER A 407 -4.13 -29.41 23.69
C SER A 407 -3.50 -30.32 22.64
N ALA A 408 -4.24 -30.69 21.59
CA ALA A 408 -3.73 -31.49 20.49
C ALA A 408 -2.72 -30.74 19.60
N PHE A 409 -2.67 -29.41 19.69
CA PHE A 409 -1.87 -28.53 18.83
C PHE A 409 -0.80 -27.73 19.59
N ILE A 410 -0.83 -27.79 20.93
CA ILE A 410 0.10 -27.14 21.83
C ILE A 410 0.96 -28.22 22.47
N ASP A 411 2.27 -28.21 22.21
CA ASP A 411 3.19 -29.20 22.75
C ASP A 411 3.33 -29.03 24.28
N ALA A 412 2.90 -30.04 25.03
CA ALA A 412 2.90 -30.04 26.49
C ALA A 412 4.30 -29.85 27.10
N GLY A 413 5.37 -30.18 26.38
CA GLY A 413 6.76 -29.97 26.82
C GLY A 413 7.21 -28.50 26.79
N ARG A 414 6.39 -27.59 26.24
CA ARG A 414 6.68 -26.15 26.07
C ARG A 414 5.66 -25.23 26.73
N VAL A 415 4.76 -25.80 27.52
CA VAL A 415 4.00 -25.04 28.52
C VAL A 415 5.05 -24.44 29.43
N ALA A 416 5.17 -23.11 29.41
CA ALA A 416 5.96 -22.41 30.39
C ALA A 416 5.29 -22.70 31.72
N ILE A 417 5.82 -23.68 32.44
CA ILE A 417 5.50 -23.86 33.84
C ILE A 417 5.96 -22.55 34.48
N ALA A 418 5.04 -21.60 34.61
CA ALA A 418 5.10 -20.57 35.62
C ALA A 418 4.99 -21.31 36.96
N ALA A 419 6.02 -22.08 37.27
CA ALA A 419 6.34 -22.49 38.61
C ALA A 419 6.59 -21.15 39.29
N GLN A 420 5.67 -20.83 40.20
CA GLN A 420 5.86 -19.80 41.20
C GLN A 420 7.31 -19.93 41.67
N ALA A 421 8.09 -18.89 41.42
CA ALA A 421 9.44 -18.81 41.90
C ALA A 421 9.39 -18.84 43.42
N GLU A 422 9.55 -20.03 44.00
CA GLU A 422 10.20 -20.14 45.30
C GLU A 422 11.64 -19.62 45.14
N PRO A 423 12.17 -18.90 46.13
CA PRO A 423 13.50 -18.30 46.03
C PRO A 423 14.55 -19.40 45.83
N PRO A 424 15.66 -19.11 45.15
CA PRO A 424 16.62 -20.13 44.77
C PRO A 424 17.18 -20.79 46.03
N ALA A 425 16.89 -22.07 46.19
CA ALA A 425 17.63 -22.92 47.11
C ALA A 425 19.08 -22.91 46.64
N GLN A 426 19.97 -22.50 47.54
CA GLN A 426 21.40 -22.55 47.32
C GLN A 426 21.79 -24.00 47.03
N ASP A 427 22.60 -24.19 45.99
CA ASP A 427 23.25 -25.45 45.66
C ASP A 427 24.14 -25.89 46.85
N ASP A 428 23.60 -26.74 47.72
CA ASP A 428 24.40 -27.61 48.59
C ASP A 428 24.39 -29.01 47.98
N ASP A 429 25.49 -29.28 47.27
CA ASP A 429 25.83 -30.52 46.59
C ASP A 429 26.30 -31.58 47.62
N ASP A 430 25.41 -31.99 48.52
CA ASP A 430 25.64 -33.13 49.43
C ASP A 430 24.40 -34.04 49.46
N PRO A 431 24.55 -35.37 49.28
CA PRO A 431 23.44 -36.29 49.41
C PRO A 431 22.88 -36.23 50.84
N PRO A 432 21.54 -36.21 51.02
CA PRO A 432 20.93 -36.09 52.34
C PRO A 432 21.45 -37.20 53.27
N ASN A 433 22.10 -36.80 54.37
CA ASN A 433 22.65 -37.67 55.42
C ASN A 433 21.54 -38.27 56.31
N ILE A 434 20.44 -38.69 55.68
CA ILE A 434 19.25 -39.20 56.34
C ILE A 434 18.96 -40.56 55.73
N SER A 435 18.86 -41.58 56.58
CA SER A 435 18.52 -42.93 56.13
C SER A 435 17.16 -42.93 55.45
N TYR A 436 16.98 -43.77 54.43
CA TYR A 436 15.68 -44.02 53.81
C TYR A 436 14.58 -44.31 54.86
N ALA A 437 14.94 -44.99 55.94
CA ALA A 437 14.03 -45.28 57.04
C ALA A 437 13.53 -44.01 57.76
N ASP A 438 14.40 -43.03 57.96
CA ASP A 438 14.07 -41.78 58.65
C ASP A 438 13.24 -40.86 57.75
N ALA A 439 13.59 -40.77 56.46
CA ALA A 439 12.82 -40.03 55.47
C ALA A 439 11.39 -40.58 55.33
N MET A 440 11.24 -41.90 55.32
CA MET A 440 9.93 -42.54 55.25
C MET A 440 9.13 -42.36 56.54
N ALA A 441 9.78 -42.42 57.71
CA ALA A 441 9.13 -42.16 59.00
C ALA A 441 8.63 -40.71 59.13
N ASP A 442 9.39 -39.74 58.62
CA ASP A 442 9.00 -38.33 58.63
C ASP A 442 7.86 -38.03 57.66
N PHE A 443 7.89 -38.62 56.46
CA PHE A 443 6.76 -38.55 55.52
C PHE A 443 5.50 -39.16 56.15
N GLU A 444 5.62 -40.36 56.73
CA GLU A 444 4.50 -41.04 57.36
C GLU A 444 3.95 -40.25 58.56
N ARG A 445 4.83 -39.65 59.37
CA ARG A 445 4.42 -38.78 60.48
C ARG A 445 3.62 -37.58 60.01
N ARG A 446 4.08 -36.88 58.96
CA ARG A 446 3.38 -35.70 58.41
C ARG A 446 2.03 -36.09 57.82
N PHE A 447 2.01 -37.14 56.99
CA PHE A 447 0.80 -37.63 56.34
C PHE A 447 -0.29 -38.02 57.35
N LEU A 448 0.07 -38.76 58.41
CA LEU A 448 -0.87 -39.17 59.45
C LEU A 448 -1.33 -37.99 60.33
N SER A 449 -0.45 -37.03 60.60
CA SER A 449 -0.79 -35.83 61.37
C SER A 449 -1.77 -34.92 60.62
N ASP A 450 -1.58 -34.75 59.31
CA ASP A 450 -2.48 -33.96 58.47
C ASP A 450 -3.83 -34.65 58.29
N ALA A 451 -3.84 -35.98 58.16
CA ALA A 451 -5.07 -36.76 58.14
C ALA A 451 -5.88 -36.63 59.45
N LEU A 452 -5.20 -36.63 60.61
CA LEU A 452 -5.85 -36.41 61.91
C LEU A 452 -6.38 -34.99 62.07
N ARG A 453 -5.62 -33.97 61.64
CA ARG A 453 -6.06 -32.56 61.65
C ARG A 453 -7.29 -32.36 60.75
N ALA A 454 -7.26 -32.90 59.54
CA ALA A 454 -8.37 -32.80 58.59
C ALA A 454 -9.65 -33.51 59.06
N SER A 455 -9.52 -34.44 60.01
CA SER A 455 -10.63 -35.16 60.64
C SER A 455 -10.94 -34.65 62.07
N GLY A 456 -10.38 -33.49 62.46
CA GLY A 456 -10.66 -32.86 63.76
C GLY A 456 -10.26 -33.70 64.98
N GLY A 457 -9.19 -34.49 64.88
CA GLY A 457 -8.71 -35.37 65.95
C GLY A 457 -9.48 -36.69 66.08
N ARG A 458 -10.48 -36.96 65.22
CA ARG A 458 -11.23 -38.22 65.23
C ARG A 458 -10.48 -39.31 64.47
N VAL A 459 -9.81 -40.19 65.22
CA VAL A 459 -9.01 -41.30 64.69
C VAL A 459 -9.83 -42.25 63.79
N ALA A 460 -11.11 -42.45 64.10
CA ALA A 460 -12.01 -43.28 63.31
C ALA A 460 -12.22 -42.74 61.88
N ASP A 461 -12.44 -41.43 61.77
CA ASP A 461 -12.74 -40.73 60.52
C ASP A 461 -11.44 -40.55 59.70
N ALA A 462 -10.31 -40.29 60.36
CA ALA A 462 -9.00 -40.24 59.73
C ALA A 462 -8.60 -41.59 59.10
N ALA A 463 -8.80 -42.69 59.82
CA ALA A 463 -8.48 -44.05 59.35
C ALA A 463 -9.28 -44.44 58.10
N GLU A 464 -10.58 -44.14 58.10
CA GLU A 464 -11.47 -44.40 56.96
C GLU A 464 -11.08 -43.57 55.74
N LYS A 465 -10.79 -42.28 55.94
CA LYS A 465 -10.43 -41.35 54.86
C LYS A 465 -9.12 -41.69 54.17
N ILE A 466 -8.14 -42.23 54.91
CA ILE A 466 -6.83 -42.64 54.35
C ILE A 466 -6.75 -44.14 54.02
N GLY A 467 -7.85 -44.89 54.17
CA GLY A 467 -7.96 -46.27 53.74
C GLY A 467 -7.19 -47.28 54.60
N ILE A 468 -6.95 -47.02 55.88
CA ILE A 468 -6.29 -47.97 56.80
C ILE A 468 -7.19 -48.39 57.95
N GLY A 469 -6.97 -49.59 58.50
CA GLY A 469 -7.72 -50.06 59.66
C GLY A 469 -7.44 -49.21 60.91
N ARG A 470 -8.48 -48.93 61.72
CA ARG A 470 -8.38 -48.13 62.95
C ARG A 470 -7.27 -48.61 63.89
N ALA A 471 -7.14 -49.93 64.09
CA ALA A 471 -6.10 -50.51 64.92
C ALA A 471 -4.68 -50.29 64.36
N THR A 472 -4.55 -50.23 63.03
CA THR A 472 -3.28 -49.94 62.34
C THR A 472 -2.89 -48.47 62.51
N LEU A 473 -3.87 -47.56 62.41
CA LEU A 473 -3.63 -46.14 62.65
C LEU A 473 -3.17 -45.87 64.09
N TYR A 474 -3.83 -46.45 65.10
CA TYR A 474 -3.41 -46.32 66.50
C TYR A 474 -1.97 -46.82 66.74
N LYS A 475 -1.59 -47.95 66.14
CA LYS A 475 -0.22 -48.46 66.24
C LYS A 475 0.80 -47.51 65.61
N LYS A 476 0.48 -46.91 64.46
CA LYS A 476 1.37 -45.96 63.77
C LYS A 476 1.49 -44.61 64.49
N ILE A 477 0.39 -44.11 65.06
CA ILE A 477 0.38 -42.90 65.92
C ILE A 477 1.31 -43.10 67.13
N ALA A 478 1.18 -44.24 67.82
CA ALA A 478 2.02 -44.56 68.97
C ALA A 478 3.50 -44.76 68.60
N ALA A 479 3.78 -45.44 67.48
CA ALA A 479 5.14 -45.68 67.02
C ALA A 479 5.87 -44.40 66.55
N LEU A 480 5.13 -43.45 65.98
CA LEU A 480 5.70 -42.21 65.42
C LEU A 480 5.62 -41.00 66.36
N GLY A 481 5.01 -41.17 67.55
CA GLY A 481 4.88 -40.14 68.59
C GLY A 481 3.95 -38.99 68.21
N ILE A 482 2.86 -39.26 67.47
CA ILE A 482 1.92 -38.24 67.01
C ILE A 482 0.91 -37.94 68.12
N ALA A 483 0.74 -36.65 68.47
CA ALA A 483 -0.29 -36.21 69.40
C ALA A 483 -1.67 -36.22 68.70
N VAL A 484 -2.66 -36.85 69.34
CA VAL A 484 -4.05 -36.97 68.84
C VAL A 484 -4.91 -35.81 69.32
#